data_AF-A0A101DGV8-F1
#
_entry.id   AF-A0A101DGV8-F1
#
_cell.length_a   1.000
_cell.length_b   1.000
_cell.length_c   1.000
_cell.angle_alpha   90.00
_cell.angle_beta   90.00
_cell.angle_gamma   90.00
#
_symmetry.space_group_name_H-M   'P 1'
#
loop_
_entity.id
_entity.type
_entity.pdbx_description
1 polymer ?
#
loop_
_entity_poly.entity_id
_entity_poly.type
_entity_poly.pdbx_seq_one_letter_code
_entity_poly.pdbx_strand_id
1 'polypeptide(L)'
;MNKKFTAEEKLNLLFQSVSMNEVELAEFCRKKGIYPSTLEKWKQSCLENIDGQPGKKFKKKEKQLKQKIVKLEREIRKKDKTIAETTALLVL
;
A
#
# COMPACT_ATOMS: atom_id res chain seq x y z
N MET A 1 10.12 -15.62 -9.13
CA MET A 1 10.58 -15.51 -7.73
C MET A 1 10.44 -14.05 -7.28
N ASN A 2 9.54 -13.75 -6.34
CA ASN A 2 9.40 -12.40 -5.79
C ASN A 2 10.43 -12.20 -4.66
N LYS A 3 11.61 -11.66 -4.99
CA LYS A 3 12.65 -11.34 -4.01
C LYS A 3 12.17 -10.15 -3.18
N LYS A 4 11.87 -10.37 -1.90
CA LYS A 4 11.48 -9.30 -0.96
C LYS A 4 12.73 -8.65 -0.41
N PHE A 5 12.91 -7.36 -0.68
CA PHE A 5 13.98 -6.55 -0.09
C PHE A 5 13.49 -5.86 1.16
N THR A 6 14.29 -5.86 2.23
CA THR A 6 14.05 -5.06 3.43
C THR A 6 14.21 -3.57 3.14
N ALA A 7 13.75 -2.70 4.04
CA ALA A 7 13.89 -1.25 3.86
C ALA A 7 15.37 -0.82 3.82
N GLU A 8 16.19 -1.41 4.67
CA GLU A 8 17.63 -1.16 4.75
C GLU A 8 18.36 -1.62 3.49
N GLU A 9 18.02 -2.80 2.95
CA GLU A 9 18.60 -3.29 1.69
C GLU A 9 18.26 -2.36 0.52
N LYS A 10 17.00 -1.90 0.42
CA LYS A 10 16.60 -0.96 -0.63
C LYS A 10 17.38 0.34 -0.56
N LEU A 11 17.60 0.85 0.65
CA LEU A 11 18.34 2.07 0.89
C LEU A 11 19.82 1.91 0.50
N ASN A 12 20.46 0.82 0.92
CA ASN A 12 21.84 0.50 0.55
C ASN A 12 22.02 0.37 -0.97
N LEU A 13 21.08 -0.29 -1.64
CA LEU A 13 21.08 -0.42 -3.10
C LEU A 13 20.94 0.93 -3.80
N LEU A 14 20.04 1.80 -3.30
CA LEU A 14 19.90 3.16 -3.80
C LEU A 14 21.20 3.94 -3.65
N PHE A 15 21.82 3.94 -2.46
CA PHE A 15 23.07 4.66 -2.22
C PHE A 15 24.21 4.18 -3.11
N GLN A 16 24.34 2.86 -3.29
CA GLN A 16 25.34 2.29 -4.21
C GLN A 16 25.11 2.75 -5.66
N SER A 17 23.85 2.88 -6.09
CA SER A 17 23.53 3.30 -7.46
C SER A 17 23.72 4.80 -7.74
N VAL A 18 23.93 5.65 -6.72
CA VAL A 18 24.01 7.12 -6.91
C VAL A 18 25.25 7.55 -7.70
N SER A 19 26.38 6.88 -7.53
CA SER A 19 27.64 7.22 -8.20
C SER A 19 27.90 6.43 -9.48
N MET A 20 26.99 5.54 -9.88
CA MET A 20 27.16 4.65 -11.02
C MET A 20 26.72 5.30 -12.33
N ASN A 21 27.42 5.02 -13.44
CA ASN A 21 26.93 5.38 -14.77
C ASN A 21 25.83 4.41 -15.26
N GLU A 22 25.18 4.69 -16.40
CA GLU A 22 24.08 3.85 -16.91
C GLU A 22 24.48 2.38 -17.17
N VAL A 23 25.69 2.13 -17.65
CA VAL A 23 26.22 0.79 -17.92
C VAL A 23 26.46 0.04 -16.62
N GLU A 24 27.10 0.68 -15.66
CA GLU A 24 27.35 0.14 -14.32
C GLU A 24 26.04 -0.16 -13.58
N LEU A 25 25.06 0.74 -13.71
CA LEU A 25 23.73 0.57 -13.11
C LEU A 25 22.98 -0.61 -13.74
N ALA A 26 23.07 -0.79 -15.06
CA ALA A 26 22.47 -1.94 -15.74
C ALA A 26 23.11 -3.27 -15.31
N GLU A 27 24.44 -3.33 -15.19
CA GLU A 27 25.14 -4.50 -14.68
C GLU A 27 24.82 -4.79 -13.21
N PHE A 28 24.80 -3.75 -12.38
CA PHE A 28 24.45 -3.83 -10.97
C PHE A 28 23.02 -4.37 -10.78
N CYS A 29 22.07 -3.84 -11.54
CA CYS A 29 20.67 -4.31 -11.59
C CYS A 29 20.59 -5.80 -11.95
N ARG A 30 21.31 -6.23 -12.99
CA ARG A 30 21.38 -7.65 -13.38
C ARG A 30 21.95 -8.53 -12.27
N LYS A 31 23.08 -8.13 -11.67
CA LYS A 31 23.74 -8.88 -10.57
C LYS A 31 22.85 -9.01 -9.33
N LYS A 32 22.12 -7.94 -8.98
CA LYS A 32 21.26 -7.92 -7.78
C LYS A 32 19.86 -8.51 -8.03
N GLY A 33 19.48 -8.71 -9.29
CA GLY A 33 18.18 -9.25 -9.69
C GLY A 33 17.06 -8.21 -9.58
N ILE A 34 17.35 -6.96 -9.92
CA ILE A 34 16.43 -5.82 -9.83
C ILE A 34 16.42 -5.10 -11.18
N TYR A 35 15.32 -4.43 -11.50
CA TYR A 35 15.24 -3.60 -12.70
C TYR A 35 15.60 -2.15 -12.37
N PRO A 36 16.22 -1.40 -13.31
CA PRO A 36 16.48 0.04 -13.12
C PRO A 36 15.22 0.82 -12.76
N SER A 37 14.09 0.50 -13.40
CA SER A 37 12.78 1.11 -13.10
C SER A 37 12.29 0.87 -11.67
N THR A 38 12.75 -0.21 -11.01
CA THR A 38 12.45 -0.45 -9.59
C THR A 38 13.27 0.47 -8.69
N LEU A 39 14.54 0.72 -9.01
CA LEU A 39 15.37 1.69 -8.29
C LEU A 39 14.79 3.10 -8.42
N GLU A 40 14.39 3.51 -9.63
CA GLU A 40 13.74 4.81 -9.84
C GLU A 40 12.46 4.95 -9.03
N LYS A 41 11.60 3.91 -9.00
CA LYS A 41 10.41 3.90 -8.15
C LYS A 41 10.74 4.06 -6.68
N TRP A 42 11.80 3.43 -6.19
CA TRP A 42 12.22 3.60 -4.79
C TRP A 42 12.74 5.00 -4.52
N LYS A 43 13.55 5.56 -5.41
CA LYS A 43 14.03 6.96 -5.33
C LYS A 43 12.86 7.94 -5.29
N GLN A 44 11.92 7.80 -6.22
CA GLN A 44 10.74 8.65 -6.30
C GLN A 44 9.84 8.49 -5.08
N SER A 45 9.64 7.26 -4.61
CA SER A 45 8.91 7.01 -3.36
C SER A 45 9.61 7.64 -2.16
N CYS A 46 10.95 7.60 -2.06
CA CYS A 46 11.68 8.27 -0.99
C CYS A 46 11.46 9.79 -1.04
N LEU A 47 11.63 10.41 -2.21
CA LEU A 47 11.40 11.85 -2.40
C LEU A 47 9.94 12.24 -2.09
N GLU A 48 8.96 11.45 -2.55
CA GLU A 48 7.55 11.67 -2.22
C GLU A 48 7.25 11.58 -0.72
N ASN A 49 7.99 10.79 0.06
CA ASN A 49 7.80 10.71 1.50
C ASN A 49 8.55 11.80 2.26
N ILE A 50 9.64 12.33 1.71
CA ILE A 50 10.43 13.44 2.27
C ILE A 50 9.70 14.78 2.01
N ASP A 51 9.34 15.04 0.75
CA ASP A 51 8.68 16.29 0.33
C ASP A 51 7.16 16.24 0.49
N GLY A 52 6.56 15.08 0.25
CA GLY A 52 5.12 14.90 0.34
C GLY A 52 4.70 14.73 1.78
N GLN A 53 3.89 15.67 2.29
CA GLN A 53 3.23 15.55 3.58
C GLN A 53 2.63 14.12 3.74
N PRO A 54 3.20 13.26 4.60
CA PRO A 54 2.82 11.85 4.69
C PRO A 54 1.35 11.67 5.12
N GLY A 55 0.73 12.72 5.64
CA GLY A 55 -0.66 12.73 6.09
C GLY A 55 -1.73 12.74 4.99
N LYS A 56 -1.49 13.25 3.77
CA LYS A 56 -2.60 13.45 2.81
C LYS A 56 -3.15 12.15 2.22
N LYS A 57 -2.27 11.24 1.77
CA LYS A 57 -2.67 9.93 1.23
C LYS A 57 -3.23 9.02 2.34
N PHE A 58 -2.66 9.07 3.55
CA PHE A 58 -3.11 8.29 4.70
C PHE A 58 -4.49 8.73 5.21
N LYS A 59 -4.69 10.04 5.39
CA LYS A 59 -6.00 10.60 5.81
C LYS A 59 -7.12 10.30 4.82
N LYS A 60 -6.82 10.28 3.51
CA LYS A 60 -7.81 9.92 2.48
C LYS A 60 -8.23 8.45 2.57
N LYS A 61 -7.27 7.54 2.77
CA LYS A 61 -7.55 6.10 2.99
C LYS A 61 -8.35 5.88 4.28
N GLU A 62 -7.96 6.55 5.37
CA GLU A 62 -8.66 6.44 6.65
C GLU A 62 -10.13 6.88 6.55
N LYS A 63 -10.39 8.01 5.86
CA LYS A 63 -11.77 8.50 5.64
C LYS A 63 -12.60 7.51 4.81
N GLN A 64 -12.02 6.91 3.78
CA GLN A 64 -12.71 5.90 2.95
C GLN A 64 -13.02 4.63 3.74
N LEU A 65 -12.10 4.17 4.60
CA LEU A 65 -12.32 3.01 5.45
C LEU A 65 -13.42 3.26 6.48
N LYS A 66 -13.42 4.43 7.15
CA LYS A 66 -14.50 4.83 8.07
C LYS A 66 -15.86 4.86 7.39
N GLN A 67 -15.94 5.38 6.17
CA GLN A 67 -17.20 5.38 5.40
C GLN A 67 -17.69 3.97 5.07
N LYS A 68 -16.78 3.04 4.73
CA LYS A 68 -17.14 1.63 4.49
C LYS A 68 -17.65 0.95 5.76
N ILE A 69 -17.00 1.17 6.90
CA ILE A 69 -17.44 0.62 8.19
C ILE A 69 -18.88 1.06 8.49
N VAL A 70 -19.15 2.37 8.44
CA VAL A 70 -20.50 2.90 8.70
C VAL A 70 -21.53 2.34 7.72
N LYS A 71 -21.17 2.15 6.45
CA LYS A 71 -22.09 1.56 5.45
C LYS A 71 -22.39 0.11 5.78
N LEU A 72 -21.37 -0.69 6.09
CA LEU A 72 -21.51 -2.10 6.44
C LEU A 72 -22.30 -2.28 7.74
N GLU A 73 -22.06 -1.46 8.75
CA GLU A 73 -22.83 -1.47 10.01
C GLU A 73 -24.32 -1.20 9.77
N ARG A 74 -24.67 -0.26 8.87
CA ARG A 74 -26.08 -0.03 8.49
C ARG A 74 -26.69 -1.21 7.76
N GLU A 75 -25.94 -1.87 6.89
CA GLU A 75 -26.42 -3.06 6.17
C GLU A 75 -26.66 -4.22 7.12
N ILE A 76 -25.78 -4.43 8.11
CA ILE A 76 -25.98 -5.43 9.18
C ILE A 76 -27.25 -5.12 9.96
N ARG A 77 -27.42 -3.90 10.47
CA ARG A 77 -28.62 -3.52 11.25
C ARG A 77 -29.93 -3.70 10.47
N LYS A 78 -29.92 -3.42 9.16
CA LYS A 78 -31.11 -3.66 8.32
C LYS A 78 -31.42 -5.15 8.17
N LYS A 79 -30.39 -5.98 7.98
CA LYS A 79 -30.54 -7.44 7.92
C LYS A 79 -31.04 -8.01 9.24
N ASP A 80 -30.47 -7.57 10.37
CA ASP A 80 -30.91 -7.99 11.70
C ASP A 80 -32.36 -7.61 11.97
N LYS A 81 -32.80 -6.42 11.53
CA LYS A 81 -34.19 -6.00 11.64
C LYS A 81 -35.13 -6.90 10.82
N THR A 82 -34.78 -7.21 9.57
CA THR A 82 -35.60 -8.10 8.74
C THR A 82 -35.65 -9.53 9.28
N ILE A 83 -34.55 -10.01 9.87
CA ILE A 83 -34.50 -11.32 10.52
C ILE A 83 -35.40 -11.30 11.76
N ALA A 84 -35.31 -10.27 12.61
CA ALA A 84 -36.16 -10.14 13.80
C ALA A 84 -37.66 -10.06 13.46
N GLU A 85 -38.03 -9.32 12.42
CA GLU A 85 -39.42 -9.24 11.93
C GLU A 85 -39.90 -10.59 11.37
N THR A 86 -39.04 -11.31 10.64
CA THR A 86 -39.37 -12.65 10.12
C THR A 86 -39.48 -13.68 11.25
N THR A 87 -38.59 -13.63 12.24
CA THR A 87 -38.65 -14.48 13.43
C THR A 87 -39.89 -14.17 14.27
N ALA A 88 -40.28 -12.90 14.42
CA ALA A 88 -41.52 -12.54 15.12
C ALA A 88 -42.78 -13.05 14.41
N LEU A 89 -42.77 -13.13 13.07
CA LEU A 89 -43.86 -13.72 12.29
C LEU A 89 -43.88 -15.26 12.32
N LEU A 90 -42.72 -15.90 12.50
CA LEU A 90 -42.59 -17.37 12.57
C LEU A 90 -42.76 -17.94 13.99
N VAL A 91 -42.66 -17.12 15.02
CA VAL A 91 -42.76 -17.51 16.45
C VAL A 91 -44.15 -17.21 17.04
N LEU A 92 -45.09 -16.72 16.23
CA LEU A 92 -46.54 -16.65 16.54
C LEU A 92 -47.24 -17.93 16.09
#